data_AF-A0A960DWL1-F1
#
_entry.id   AF-A0A960DWL1-F1
#
_cell.length_a   1.000
_cell.length_b   1.000
_cell.length_c   1.000
_cell.angle_alpha   90.00
_cell.angle_beta   90.00
_cell.angle_gamma   90.00
#
_symmetry.space_group_name_H-M   'P 1'
#
loop_
_entity.id
_entity.type
_entity.pdbx_description
1 polymer ?
#
loop_
_entity_poly.entity_id
_entity_poly.type
_entity_poly.pdbx_seq_one_letter_code
_entity_poly.pdbx_strand_id
1 'polypeptide(L)'
;ADAVITIEGNGAWTHAGGWDTYEDAREARNASLGDALARWNAEERRLFHLFKEMKQRASYAESSARKAEVMEARWQRWVDAGPPPPPPTTRTVRMR
;
A
#
# COMPACT_ATOMS: atom_id res chain seq x y z
N ALA A 1 -24.94 15.22 -14.39
CA ALA A 1 -23.68 14.80 -15.01
C ALA A 1 -23.71 13.29 -15.05
N ASP A 2 -23.42 12.69 -16.21
CA ASP A 2 -23.51 11.23 -16.38
C ASP A 2 -22.26 10.49 -15.88
N ALA A 3 -21.19 11.23 -15.60
CA ALA A 3 -19.99 10.76 -14.92
C ALA A 3 -19.23 11.94 -14.29
N VAL A 4 -18.42 11.67 -13.27
CA VAL A 4 -17.50 12.63 -12.64
C VAL A 4 -16.07 12.16 -12.82
N ILE A 5 -15.19 12.99 -13.37
CA ILE A 5 -13.75 12.74 -13.46
C ILE A 5 -13.06 13.54 -12.37
N THR A 6 -12.28 12.86 -11.53
CA THR A 6 -11.56 13.46 -10.41
C THR A 6 -10.07 13.34 -10.64
N ILE A 7 -9.36 14.46 -10.51
CA ILE A 7 -7.90 14.55 -10.61
C ILE A 7 -7.34 14.82 -9.21
N GLU A 8 -6.37 14.02 -8.80
CA GLU A 8 -5.71 14.06 -7.48
C GLU A 8 -4.19 13.97 -7.63
N GLY A 9 -3.48 14.20 -6.53
CA GLY A 9 -2.01 14.19 -6.54
C GLY A 9 -1.37 12.84 -6.94
N ASN A 10 -2.13 11.74 -6.89
CA ASN A 10 -1.67 10.40 -7.24
C ASN A 10 -2.30 9.85 -8.54
N GLY A 11 -3.03 10.67 -9.31
CA GLY A 11 -3.63 10.25 -10.58
C GLY A 11 -5.04 10.80 -10.80
N ALA A 12 -5.78 10.14 -11.70
CA ALA A 12 -7.18 10.47 -11.96
C ALA A 12 -8.05 9.21 -11.93
N TRP A 13 -9.33 9.38 -11.60
CA TRP A 13 -10.30 8.29 -11.61
C TRP A 13 -11.69 8.81 -12.02
N THR A 14 -12.55 7.89 -12.45
CA THR A 14 -13.89 8.21 -12.93
C THR A 14 -14.93 7.56 -12.03
N HIS A 15 -15.89 8.34 -11.57
CA HIS A 15 -17.13 7.90 -10.97
C HIS A 15 -18.21 7.84 -12.05
N ALA A 16 -18.86 6.69 -12.20
CA ALA A 16 -19.89 6.49 -13.23
C ALA A 16 -21.27 7.08 -12.84
N GLY A 17 -21.40 7.64 -11.64
CA GLY A 17 -22.61 8.32 -11.19
C GLY A 17 -22.52 9.85 -11.26
N GLY A 18 -23.60 10.50 -10.82
CA GLY A 18 -23.66 11.95 -10.66
C GLY A 18 -22.98 12.46 -9.40
N TRP A 19 -23.08 13.77 -9.18
CA TRP A 19 -22.54 14.46 -8.00
C TRP A 19 -23.24 14.08 -6.69
N ASP A 20 -24.47 13.58 -6.78
CA ASP A 20 -25.29 13.12 -5.64
C ASP A 20 -24.68 11.92 -4.90
N THR A 21 -23.95 11.06 -5.62
CA THR A 21 -23.30 9.85 -5.08
C THR A 21 -21.77 9.95 -5.03
N TYR A 22 -21.24 11.09 -5.46
CA TYR A 22 -19.80 11.27 -5.65
C TYR A 22 -19.02 11.27 -4.33
N GLU A 23 -19.53 11.94 -3.29
CA GLU A 23 -18.81 12.03 -2.00
C GLU A 23 -18.72 10.65 -1.33
N ASP A 24 -19.82 9.90 -1.27
CA ASP A 24 -19.81 8.52 -0.75
C ASP A 24 -18.84 7.62 -1.55
N ALA A 25 -18.84 7.74 -2.88
CA ALA A 25 -17.92 6.99 -3.73
C ALA A 25 -16.45 7.37 -3.48
N ARG A 26 -16.17 8.66 -3.26
CA ARG A 26 -14.85 9.19 -2.95
C ARG A 26 -14.37 8.69 -1.59
N GLU A 27 -15.21 8.70 -0.57
CA GLU A 27 -14.90 8.17 0.76
C GLU A 27 -14.61 6.67 0.73
N ALA A 28 -15.48 5.89 0.08
CA ALA A 28 -15.29 4.44 -0.07
C ALA A 28 -13.99 4.10 -0.80
N ARG A 29 -13.66 4.84 -1.87
CA ARG A 29 -12.41 4.68 -2.61
C ARG A 29 -11.19 4.98 -1.73
N ASN A 30 -11.24 6.07 -0.96
CA ASN A 30 -10.13 6.45 -0.08
C ASN A 30 -9.94 5.44 1.06
N ALA A 31 -11.02 4.93 1.64
CA ALA A 31 -10.98 3.84 2.62
C ALA A 31 -10.31 2.58 2.03
N SER A 32 -10.72 2.17 0.82
CA SER A 32 -10.13 1.03 0.12
C SER A 32 -8.62 1.21 -0.14
N LEU A 33 -8.16 2.41 -0.51
CA LEU A 33 -6.73 2.69 -0.66
C LEU A 33 -5.99 2.62 0.68
N GLY A 34 -6.59 3.17 1.74
CA GLY A 34 -6.05 3.07 3.10
C GLY A 34 -5.87 1.62 3.54
N ASP A 35 -6.89 0.78 3.34
CA ASP A 35 -6.85 -0.64 3.68
C ASP A 35 -5.81 -1.41 2.86
N ALA A 36 -5.69 -1.12 1.56
CA ALA A 36 -4.68 -1.72 0.71
C ALA A 36 -3.26 -1.38 1.19
N LEU A 37 -3.02 -0.10 1.52
CA LEU A 37 -1.74 0.35 2.05
C LEU A 37 -1.44 -0.27 3.43
N ALA A 38 -2.45 -0.38 4.29
CA ALA A 38 -2.31 -1.03 5.60
C ALA A 38 -1.94 -2.52 5.47
N ARG A 39 -2.60 -3.26 4.57
CA ARG A 39 -2.27 -4.66 4.27
C ARG A 39 -0.86 -4.80 3.72
N TRP A 40 -0.47 -3.94 2.78
CA TRP A 40 0.87 -3.94 2.22
C TRP A 40 1.94 -3.72 3.30
N ASN A 41 1.74 -2.72 4.16
CA ASN A 41 2.64 -2.41 5.27
C ASN A 41 2.73 -3.56 6.29
N ALA A 42 1.61 -4.24 6.56
CA ALA A 42 1.60 -5.38 7.46
C ALA A 42 2.41 -6.56 6.91
N GLU A 43 2.26 -6.87 5.63
CA GLU A 43 3.00 -7.97 4.99
C GLU A 43 4.48 -7.61 4.78
N GLU A 44 4.81 -6.36 4.43
CA GLU A 44 6.20 -5.89 4.37
C GLU A 44 6.91 -6.11 5.70
N ARG A 45 6.31 -5.66 6.82
CA ARG A 45 6.88 -5.85 8.16
C ARG A 45 7.00 -7.33 8.52
N ARG A 46 6.01 -8.15 8.18
CA ARG A 46 6.05 -9.59 8.43
C ARG A 46 7.23 -10.25 7.70
N LEU A 47 7.42 -9.93 6.42
CA LEU A 47 8.54 -10.43 5.62
C LEU A 47 9.89 -9.91 6.13
N PHE A 48 9.94 -8.64 6.52
CA PHE A 48 11.12 -8.03 7.13
C PHE A 48 11.57 -8.77 8.39
N HIS A 49 10.65 -8.97 9.34
CA HIS A 49 10.94 -9.69 10.57
C HIS A 49 11.42 -11.12 10.30
N LEU A 50 10.76 -11.81 9.36
CA LEU A 50 11.08 -13.18 9.02
C LEU A 50 12.48 -13.32 8.40
N PHE A 51 12.88 -12.41 7.50
CA PHE A 51 14.25 -12.48 6.98
C PHE A 51 15.28 -12.11 8.06
N LYS A 52 14.99 -11.12 8.93
CA LYS A 52 15.90 -10.74 10.02
C LYS A 52 16.12 -11.88 11.00
N GLU A 53 15.06 -12.60 11.36
CA GLU A 53 15.15 -13.80 12.19
C GLU A 53 16.02 -14.87 11.52
N MET A 54 15.83 -15.11 10.21
CA MET A 54 16.63 -16.10 9.48
C MET A 54 18.10 -15.66 9.35
N LYS A 55 18.38 -14.38 9.13
CA LYS A 55 19.75 -13.84 9.13
C LYS A 55 20.42 -14.01 10.51
N GLN A 56 19.67 -13.80 11.59
CA GLN A 56 20.17 -14.07 12.93
C GLN A 56 20.48 -15.56 13.12
N ARG A 57 19.62 -16.47 12.67
CA ARG A 57 19.88 -17.92 12.74
C ARG A 57 21.09 -18.34 11.91
N ALA A 58 21.30 -17.71 10.76
CA ALA A 58 22.44 -17.98 9.90
C ALA A 58 23.79 -17.58 10.51
N SER A 59 23.83 -16.67 11.51
CA SER A 59 25.09 -16.27 12.13
C SER A 59 25.73 -17.36 13.00
N TYR A 60 24.93 -18.34 13.46
CA TYR A 60 25.39 -19.47 14.28
C TYR A 60 25.08 -20.85 13.68
N ALA A 61 24.35 -20.92 12.56
CA ALA A 61 24.07 -22.17 11.85
C ALA A 61 24.17 -21.99 10.33
N GLU A 62 25.25 -22.50 9.73
CA GLU A 62 25.52 -22.42 8.28
C GLU A 62 24.38 -23.01 7.43
N SER A 63 23.72 -24.07 7.93
CA SER A 63 22.54 -24.67 7.28
C SER A 63 21.36 -23.70 7.10
N SER A 64 21.35 -22.58 7.82
CA SER A 64 20.32 -21.54 7.72
C SER A 64 20.68 -20.41 6.74
N ALA A 65 21.92 -20.33 6.24
CA ALA A 65 22.38 -19.27 5.35
C ALA A 65 21.52 -19.17 4.08
N ARG A 66 21.32 -20.31 3.38
CA ARG A 66 20.48 -20.36 2.18
C ARG A 66 19.02 -19.96 2.45
N LYS A 67 18.47 -20.31 3.63
CA LYS A 67 17.12 -19.89 4.01
C LYS A 67 17.06 -18.38 4.20
N ALA A 68 18.06 -17.78 4.86
CA ALA A 68 18.13 -16.34 5.05
C ALA A 68 18.17 -15.58 3.71
N GLU A 69 18.98 -16.03 2.75
CA GLU A 69 19.06 -15.44 1.40
C GLU A 69 17.71 -15.51 0.65
N VAL A 70 17.01 -16.65 0.73
CA VAL A 70 15.69 -16.82 0.11
C VAL A 70 14.67 -15.84 0.72
N MET A 71 14.69 -15.66 2.04
CA MET A 71 13.77 -14.74 2.71
C MET A 71 14.10 -13.27 2.45
N GLU A 72 15.38 -12.92 2.38
CA GLU A 72 15.84 -11.59 1.98
C GLU A 72 15.39 -11.27 0.55
N ALA A 73 15.60 -12.18 -0.41
CA ALA A 73 15.13 -12.01 -1.78
C ALA A 73 13.59 -11.90 -1.87
N ARG A 74 12.86 -12.62 -1.01
CA ARG A 74 11.39 -12.52 -0.94
C ARG A 74 10.94 -11.15 -0.44
N TRP A 75 11.57 -10.64 0.62
CA TRP A 75 11.27 -9.31 1.13
C TRP A 75 11.64 -8.23 0.11
N GLN A 76 12.80 -8.32 -0.53
CA GLN A 76 13.23 -7.37 -1.55
C GLN A 76 12.24 -7.32 -2.72
N ARG A 77 11.83 -8.47 -3.26
CA ARG A 77 10.81 -8.51 -4.33
C ARG A 77 9.48 -7.88 -3.92
N TRP A 78 9.09 -7.97 -2.64
CA TRP A 78 7.88 -7.34 -2.13
C TRP A 78 8.01 -5.81 -2.06
N VAL A 79 9.15 -5.31 -1.57
CA VAL A 79 9.44 -3.88 -1.49
C VAL A 79 9.61 -3.26 -2.89
N ASP A 80 10.26 -3.98 -3.82
CA ASP A 80 10.49 -3.53 -5.19
C ASP A 80 9.18 -3.36 -5.98
N ALA A 81 8.17 -4.19 -5.70
CA ALA A 81 6.83 -4.02 -6.27
C ALA A 81 6.16 -2.71 -5.80
N GLY A 82 6.60 -2.16 -4.66
CA GLY A 82 6.15 -0.90 -4.10
C GLY A 82 4.80 -1.00 -3.36
N PRO A 83 4.51 -0.05 -2.46
CA PRO A 83 3.21 0.07 -1.84
C PRO A 83 2.14 0.50 -2.85
N PRO A 84 0.86 0.16 -2.62
CA PRO A 84 -0.24 0.80 -3.35
C PRO A 84 -0.26 2.31 -3.05
N PRO A 85 -0.85 3.13 -3.94
CA PRO A 85 -0.97 4.57 -3.72
C PRO A 85 -1.68 4.88 -2.39
N PRO A 86 -1.17 5.82 -1.59
CA PRO A 86 -1.87 6.24 -0.38
C PRO A 86 -3.17 6.97 -0.75
N PRO A 87 -4.18 6.98 0.15
CA PRO A 87 -5.32 7.85 -0.03
C PRO A 87 -4.87 9.32 -0.11
N PRO A 88 -5.56 10.15 -0.91
CA PRO A 88 -5.26 11.58 -1.00
C PRO A 88 -5.42 12.25 0.37
N THR A 89 -4.53 13.19 0.69
CA THR A 89 -4.62 13.96 1.94
C THR A 89 -5.91 14.77 1.97
N THR A 90 -6.67 14.66 3.07
CA THR A 90 -7.86 15.51 3.29
C THR A 90 -7.44 16.97 3.39
N ARG A 91 -7.86 17.79 2.43
CA ARG A 91 -7.60 19.24 2.44
C ARG A 91 -8.90 20.00 2.50
N THR A 92 -9.21 20.55 3.67
CA THR A 92 -10.33 21.49 3.84
C THR A 92 -9.90 22.85 3.30
N VAL A 93 -10.36 23.19 2.10
CA VAL A 93 -10.17 24.54 1.56
C VAL A 93 -11.33 25.41 2.03
N ARG A 94 -11.03 26.41 2.87
CA ARG A 94 -11.98 27.49 3.16
C ARG A 94 -11.77 28.60 2.14
N MET A 95 -12.72 28.76 1.23
CA MET A 95 -12.78 29.94 0.37
C MET A 95 -13.21 31.14 1.22
N ARG A 96 -12.58 32.29 0.98
CA ARG A 96 -12.97 33.58 1.55
C ARG A 96 -13.87 34.31 0.57
#